data_AF-A0A562X8G9-F1
#
_entry.id   AF-A0A562X8G9-F1
#
_cell.length_a   1.000
_cell.length_b   1.000
_cell.length_c   1.000
_cell.angle_alpha   90.00
_cell.angle_beta   90.00
_cell.angle_gamma   90.00
#
_symmetry.space_group_name_H-M   'P 1'
#
loop_
_entity.id
_entity.type
_entity.pdbx_description
1 polymer ?
#
loop_
_entity_poly.entity_id
_entity_poly.type
_entity_poly.pdbx_seq_one_letter_code
_entity_poly.pdbx_strand_id
1 'polypeptide(L)'
;MTKIEFTEVFFKLGVILGKTPTTEQIDGYYWVLSRYDLNEFKLACANLLKTHKYNTLPLPATFVELLEPKTEDLSIVAFDTLDKAVQRYGAYKSVSFEDKTINAVVEALGGWVDICNKDAEEWKWFKKEFITTYESFKRLGRESSGYLLGLSEQQNRFSGYETKEDLVLIGEKGTMLEKIPYQEKSQLVAYNGKFEPKTPMTMLKTLKREIA
;
A
#
# COMPACT_ATOMS: atom_id res chain seq x y z
N MET A 1 20.79 -7.43 0.88
CA MET A 1 21.94 -8.32 0.51
C MET A 1 23.25 -7.79 1.08
N THR A 2 24.34 -8.56 1.16
CA THR A 2 25.65 -8.02 1.59
C THR A 2 26.34 -7.23 0.46
N LYS A 3 27.27 -6.33 0.83
CA LYS A 3 28.04 -5.54 -0.15
C LYS A 3 28.92 -6.41 -1.06
N ILE A 4 29.45 -7.52 -0.53
CA ILE A 4 30.28 -8.46 -1.29
C ILE A 4 29.43 -9.13 -2.38
N GLU A 5 28.28 -9.71 -2.00
CA GLU A 5 27.36 -10.35 -2.94
C GLU A 5 26.86 -9.37 -4.02
N PHE A 6 26.51 -8.15 -3.62
CA PHE A 6 26.13 -7.09 -4.55
C PHE A 6 27.25 -6.79 -5.55
N THR A 7 28.47 -6.59 -5.05
CA THR A 7 29.64 -6.22 -5.86
C THR A 7 29.93 -7.30 -6.90
N GLU A 8 29.89 -8.57 -6.51
CA GLU A 8 30.11 -9.68 -7.44
C GLU A 8 29.11 -9.71 -8.60
N VAL A 9 27.82 -9.50 -8.31
CA VAL A 9 26.76 -9.50 -9.34
C VAL A 9 26.83 -8.25 -10.20
N PHE A 10 27.01 -7.08 -9.59
CA PHE A 10 27.08 -5.81 -10.31
C PHE A 10 28.32 -5.72 -11.21
N PHE A 11 29.46 -6.28 -10.78
CA PHE A 11 30.66 -6.35 -11.60
C PHE A 11 30.44 -7.23 -12.84
N LYS A 12 29.79 -8.40 -12.68
CA LYS A 12 29.41 -9.27 -13.82
C LYS A 12 28.50 -8.53 -14.80
N LEU A 13 27.52 -7.77 -14.30
CA LEU A 13 26.66 -6.93 -15.13
C LEU A 13 27.47 -5.89 -15.90
N GLY A 14 28.39 -5.19 -15.23
CA GLY A 14 29.29 -4.21 -15.84
C GLY A 14 30.08 -4.82 -17.00
N VAL A 15 30.69 -5.99 -16.79
CA VAL A 15 31.45 -6.72 -17.82
C VAL A 15 30.58 -7.01 -19.05
N ILE A 16 29.35 -7.49 -18.86
CA ILE A 16 28.40 -7.76 -19.97
C ILE A 16 28.09 -6.46 -20.75
N LEU A 17 27.96 -5.34 -20.05
CA LEU A 17 27.74 -4.02 -20.65
C LEU A 17 29.02 -3.38 -21.22
N GLY A 18 30.17 -4.06 -21.18
CA GLY A 18 31.45 -3.52 -21.63
C GLY A 18 31.96 -2.36 -20.76
N LYS A 19 31.67 -2.40 -19.45
CA LYS A 19 32.06 -1.40 -18.45
C LYS A 19 32.82 -2.04 -17.30
N THR A 20 33.68 -1.25 -16.67
CA THR A 20 34.33 -1.61 -15.41
C THR A 20 33.87 -0.61 -14.35
N PRO A 21 32.86 -0.93 -13.54
CA PRO A 21 32.33 -0.01 -12.54
C PRO A 21 33.43 0.39 -11.54
N THR A 22 33.53 1.68 -11.22
CA THR A 22 34.45 2.15 -10.17
C THR A 22 33.90 1.80 -8.78
N THR A 23 34.77 1.86 -7.77
CA THR A 23 34.36 1.65 -6.37
C THR A 23 33.25 2.62 -5.95
N GLU A 24 33.35 3.89 -6.35
CA GLU A 24 32.37 4.94 -6.04
C GLU A 24 31.02 4.66 -6.73
N GLN A 25 31.05 4.12 -7.96
CA GLN A 25 29.84 3.69 -8.64
C GLN A 25 29.19 2.51 -7.91
N ILE A 26 29.96 1.49 -7.54
CA ILE A 26 29.45 0.34 -6.79
C ILE A 26 28.82 0.81 -5.48
N ASP A 27 29.47 1.73 -4.75
CA ASP A 27 28.99 2.26 -3.49
C ASP A 27 27.69 3.06 -3.65
N GLY A 28 27.60 3.91 -4.67
CA GLY A 28 26.38 4.67 -4.98
C GLY A 28 25.18 3.78 -5.32
N TYR A 29 25.39 2.71 -6.09
CA TYR A 29 24.30 1.78 -6.41
C TYR A 29 23.93 0.92 -5.19
N TYR A 30 24.92 0.47 -4.42
CA TYR A 30 24.67 -0.31 -3.21
C TYR A 30 23.85 0.48 -2.19
N TRP A 31 24.09 1.79 -2.05
CA TRP A 31 23.29 2.64 -1.17
C TRP A 31 21.78 2.55 -1.50
N VAL A 32 21.42 2.61 -2.78
CA VAL A 32 20.02 2.56 -3.22
C VAL A 32 19.44 1.14 -3.16
N LEU A 33 20.23 0.13 -3.55
CA LEU A 33 19.73 -1.22 -3.82
C LEU A 33 19.97 -2.22 -2.67
N SER A 34 20.69 -1.82 -1.61
CA SER A 34 20.99 -2.70 -0.46
C SER A 34 19.77 -3.23 0.28
N ARG A 35 18.62 -2.54 0.16
CA ARG A 35 17.33 -2.92 0.77
C ARG A 35 16.71 -4.18 0.17
N TYR A 36 17.08 -4.54 -1.06
CA TYR A 36 16.59 -5.74 -1.73
C TYR A 36 17.44 -6.96 -1.38
N ASP A 37 16.86 -8.14 -1.53
CA ASP A 37 17.59 -9.39 -1.43
C ASP A 37 18.40 -9.69 -2.70
N LEU A 38 19.31 -10.66 -2.60
CA LEU A 38 20.22 -10.99 -3.70
C LEU A 38 19.49 -11.56 -4.92
N ASN A 39 18.40 -12.30 -4.72
CA ASN A 39 17.63 -12.91 -5.79
C ASN A 39 16.81 -11.86 -6.55
N GLU A 40 16.18 -10.94 -5.82
CA GLU A 40 15.49 -9.78 -6.39
C GLU A 40 16.45 -8.97 -7.27
N PHE A 41 17.64 -8.64 -6.75
CA PHE A 41 18.62 -7.89 -7.51
C PHE A 41 19.12 -8.63 -8.76
N LYS A 42 19.37 -9.94 -8.66
CA LYS A 42 19.73 -10.77 -9.82
C LYS A 42 18.61 -10.80 -10.86
N LEU A 43 17.35 -10.88 -10.43
CA LEU A 43 16.20 -10.84 -11.32
C LEU A 43 16.11 -9.49 -12.04
N ALA A 44 16.31 -8.38 -11.34
CA ALA A 44 16.36 -7.06 -11.93
C ALA A 44 17.49 -6.91 -12.96
N CYS A 45 18.69 -7.42 -12.65
CA CYS A 45 19.80 -7.46 -13.60
C CYS A 45 19.44 -8.28 -14.85
N ALA A 46 18.82 -9.44 -14.67
CA ALA A 46 18.39 -10.29 -15.79
C ALA A 46 17.32 -9.60 -16.65
N ASN A 47 16.36 -8.91 -16.02
CA ASN A 47 15.34 -8.14 -16.74
C ASN A 47 15.94 -6.94 -17.47
N LEU A 48 16.89 -6.24 -16.84
CA LEU A 48 17.64 -5.16 -17.49
C LEU A 48 18.35 -5.67 -18.75
N LEU A 49 19.06 -6.79 -18.67
CA LEU A 49 19.77 -7.35 -19.83
C LEU A 49 18.83 -7.80 -20.96
N LYS A 50 17.57 -8.12 -20.65
CA LYS A 50 16.55 -8.44 -21.67
C LYS A 50 15.99 -7.20 -22.37
N THR A 51 15.89 -6.07 -21.68
CA THR A 51 15.15 -4.88 -22.15
C THR A 51 16.06 -3.73 -22.57
N HIS A 52 17.24 -3.60 -21.96
CA HIS A 52 18.17 -2.51 -22.18
C HIS A 52 18.99 -2.73 -23.45
N LYS A 53 18.86 -1.82 -24.41
CA LYS A 53 19.44 -1.96 -25.76
C LYS A 53 20.82 -1.31 -25.92
N TYR A 54 21.31 -0.63 -24.88
CA TYR A 54 22.54 0.15 -24.93
C TYR A 54 23.60 -0.45 -24.02
N ASN A 55 24.88 -0.28 -24.37
CA ASN A 55 26.01 -0.68 -23.53
C ASN A 55 26.35 0.35 -22.43
N THR A 56 25.36 1.14 -22.01
CA THR A 56 25.50 2.13 -20.94
C THR A 56 25.06 1.53 -19.61
N LEU A 57 25.73 1.92 -18.53
CA LEU A 57 25.33 1.54 -17.17
C LEU A 57 24.12 2.41 -16.78
N PRO A 58 22.90 1.83 -16.61
CA PRO A 58 21.71 2.61 -16.28
C PRO A 58 21.75 3.09 -14.83
N LEU A 59 21.13 4.24 -14.54
CA LEU A 59 21.06 4.79 -13.19
C LEU A 59 20.43 3.80 -12.20
N PRO A 60 20.77 3.87 -10.88
CA PRO A 60 20.16 3.02 -9.86
C PRO A 60 18.62 3.05 -9.87
N ALA A 61 18.01 4.19 -10.22
CA ALA A 61 16.58 4.35 -10.37
C ALA A 61 15.96 3.34 -11.37
N THR A 62 16.68 3.01 -12.45
CA THR A 62 16.23 2.01 -13.45
C THR A 62 16.07 0.62 -12.82
N PHE A 63 16.96 0.26 -11.89
CA PHE A 63 16.85 -1.02 -11.17
C PHE A 63 15.67 -1.00 -10.21
N VAL A 64 15.45 0.13 -9.52
CA VAL A 64 14.27 0.32 -8.67
C VAL A 64 12.99 0.15 -9.49
N GLU A 65 12.89 0.72 -10.68
CA GLU A 65 11.74 0.54 -11.59
C GLU A 65 11.53 -0.91 -12.05
N LEU A 66 12.59 -1.72 -12.13
CA LEU A 66 12.52 -3.14 -12.48
C LEU A 66 12.20 -4.05 -11.28
N LEU A 67 12.47 -3.57 -10.08
CA LEU A 67 12.26 -4.29 -8.82
C LEU A 67 10.90 -4.00 -8.21
N GLU A 68 10.47 -2.75 -8.28
CA GLU A 68 9.22 -2.30 -7.70
C GLU A 68 8.10 -2.36 -8.73
N PRO A 69 6.93 -2.90 -8.36
CA PRO A 69 5.75 -2.80 -9.22
C PRO A 69 5.43 -1.33 -9.45
N LYS A 70 4.99 -1.02 -10.67
CA LYS A 70 4.60 0.34 -11.03
C LYS A 70 3.44 0.79 -10.16
N THR A 71 3.42 2.07 -9.80
CA THR A 71 2.35 2.59 -8.94
C THR A 71 0.99 2.46 -9.63
N GLU A 72 0.97 2.57 -10.96
CA GLU A 72 -0.20 2.34 -11.80
C GLU A 72 -0.69 0.89 -11.74
N ASP A 73 0.22 -0.09 -11.70
CA ASP A 73 -0.16 -1.50 -11.57
C ASP A 73 -0.72 -1.78 -10.16
N LEU A 74 -0.11 -1.19 -9.13
CA LEU A 74 -0.59 -1.28 -7.75
C LEU A 74 -1.97 -0.63 -7.56
N SER A 75 -2.22 0.52 -8.18
CA SER A 75 -3.50 1.24 -8.05
C SER A 75 -4.65 0.45 -8.67
N ILE A 76 -4.40 -0.25 -9.78
CA ILE A 76 -5.36 -1.17 -10.41
C ILE A 76 -5.66 -2.36 -9.50
N VAL A 77 -4.64 -3.00 -8.92
CA VAL A 77 -4.82 -4.14 -8.00
C VAL A 77 -5.57 -3.72 -6.73
N ALA A 78 -5.23 -2.55 -6.18
CA ALA A 78 -5.91 -1.97 -5.03
C ALA A 78 -7.39 -1.68 -5.34
N PHE A 79 -7.68 -1.13 -6.51
CA PHE A 79 -9.08 -0.89 -6.93
C PHE A 79 -9.85 -2.20 -7.13
N ASP A 80 -9.26 -3.22 -7.77
CA ASP A 80 -9.89 -4.55 -7.91
C ASP A 80 -10.19 -5.19 -6.55
N THR A 81 -9.28 -5.01 -5.59
CA THR A 81 -9.48 -5.45 -4.20
C THR A 81 -10.64 -4.73 -3.54
N LEU A 82 -10.74 -3.40 -3.72
CA LEU A 82 -11.86 -2.60 -3.24
C LEU A 82 -13.19 -3.00 -3.90
N ASP A 83 -13.22 -3.15 -5.22
CA ASP A 83 -14.41 -3.51 -5.99
C ASP A 83 -15.00 -4.85 -5.53
N LYS A 84 -14.14 -5.87 -5.39
CA LYS A 84 -14.55 -7.19 -4.87
C LYS A 84 -15.01 -7.12 -3.41
N ALA A 85 -14.38 -6.29 -2.59
CA ALA A 85 -14.79 -6.07 -1.21
C ALA A 85 -16.19 -5.44 -1.13
N VAL A 86 -16.47 -4.42 -1.93
CA VAL A 86 -17.78 -3.77 -1.98
C VAL A 86 -18.85 -4.77 -2.37
N GLN A 87 -18.63 -5.54 -3.44
CA GLN A 87 -19.58 -6.56 -3.90
C GLN A 87 -19.82 -7.67 -2.86
N ARG A 88 -18.79 -8.04 -2.08
CA ARG A 88 -18.86 -9.16 -1.14
C ARG A 88 -19.40 -8.80 0.24
N TYR A 89 -19.00 -7.65 0.78
CA TYR A 89 -19.28 -7.28 2.18
C TYR A 89 -20.36 -6.21 2.31
N GLY A 90 -20.53 -5.36 1.29
CA GLY A 90 -21.51 -4.28 1.24
C GLY A 90 -21.34 -3.24 2.36
N ALA A 91 -22.27 -2.27 2.37
CA ALA A 91 -22.21 -1.10 3.25
C ALA A 91 -22.42 -1.41 4.75
N TYR A 92 -22.99 -2.56 5.10
CA TYR A 92 -23.42 -2.85 6.47
C TYR A 92 -22.26 -3.20 7.40
N LYS A 93 -21.29 -3.97 6.91
CA LYS A 93 -20.17 -4.45 7.71
C LYS A 93 -19.06 -3.42 7.76
N SER A 94 -18.44 -3.28 8.93
CA SER A 94 -17.19 -2.56 9.06
C SER A 94 -16.03 -3.39 8.50
N VAL A 95 -15.12 -2.73 7.79
CA VAL A 95 -14.03 -3.38 7.06
C VAL A 95 -12.69 -2.67 7.28
N SER A 96 -11.59 -3.40 7.16
CA SER A 96 -10.25 -2.84 7.08
C SER A 96 -9.48 -3.60 6.02
N PHE A 97 -8.82 -2.89 5.11
CA PHE A 97 -7.95 -3.49 4.12
C PHE A 97 -6.57 -3.76 4.71
N GLU A 98 -5.91 -4.82 4.25
CA GLU A 98 -4.50 -5.11 4.55
C GLU A 98 -3.62 -3.98 4.04
N ASP A 99 -3.81 -3.54 2.78
CA ASP A 99 -3.24 -2.29 2.29
C ASP A 99 -3.97 -1.09 2.90
N LYS A 100 -3.34 -0.47 3.91
CA LYS A 100 -3.86 0.70 4.63
C LYS A 100 -3.94 1.97 3.80
N THR A 101 -3.33 1.99 2.61
CA THR A 101 -3.54 3.06 1.63
C THR A 101 -4.98 2.99 1.11
N ILE A 102 -5.55 1.81 0.89
CA ILE A 102 -6.97 1.66 0.46
C ILE A 102 -7.91 2.28 1.50
N ASN A 103 -7.69 2.01 2.80
CA ASN A 103 -8.46 2.64 3.88
C ASN A 103 -8.39 4.17 3.78
N ALA A 104 -7.19 4.73 3.61
CA ALA A 104 -6.97 6.17 3.52
C ALA A 104 -7.67 6.80 2.32
N VAL A 105 -7.61 6.14 1.15
CA VAL A 105 -8.30 6.63 -0.06
C VAL A 105 -9.81 6.59 0.11
N VAL A 106 -10.35 5.48 0.64
CA VAL A 106 -11.78 5.36 0.90
C VAL A 106 -12.25 6.46 1.86
N GLU A 107 -11.52 6.69 2.95
CA GLU A 107 -11.79 7.79 3.88
C GLU A 107 -11.77 9.16 3.17
N ALA A 108 -10.79 9.37 2.29
CA ALA A 108 -10.64 10.62 1.53
C ALA A 108 -11.75 10.86 0.50
N LEU A 109 -12.41 9.79 0.02
CA LEU A 109 -13.38 9.84 -1.07
C LEU A 109 -14.83 9.57 -0.63
N GLY A 110 -15.16 9.83 0.63
CA GLY A 110 -16.54 9.78 1.15
C GLY A 110 -16.84 8.65 2.14
N GLY A 111 -15.88 7.75 2.35
CA GLY A 111 -15.99 6.65 3.30
C GLY A 111 -16.73 5.42 2.73
N TRP A 112 -16.70 4.35 3.51
CA TRP A 112 -17.13 3.02 3.05
C TRP A 112 -18.61 2.94 2.68
N VAL A 113 -19.48 3.52 3.52
CA VAL A 113 -20.93 3.51 3.28
C VAL A 113 -21.29 4.26 2.00
N ASP A 114 -20.69 5.44 1.77
CA ASP A 114 -20.95 6.23 0.56
C ASP A 114 -20.51 5.47 -0.69
N ILE A 115 -19.28 4.94 -0.68
CA ILE A 115 -18.70 4.18 -1.78
C ILE A 115 -19.54 2.94 -2.12
N CYS A 116 -20.02 2.20 -1.11
CA CYS A 116 -20.85 1.02 -1.33
C CYS A 116 -22.23 1.34 -1.94
N ASN A 117 -22.70 2.59 -1.84
CA ASN A 117 -24.01 3.01 -2.34
C ASN A 117 -23.95 3.70 -3.70
N LYS A 118 -22.74 3.88 -4.27
CA LYS A 118 -22.57 4.48 -5.59
C LYS A 118 -23.26 3.66 -6.68
N ASP A 119 -23.92 4.33 -7.60
CA ASP A 119 -24.48 3.68 -8.79
C ASP A 119 -23.40 3.34 -9.83
N ALA A 120 -23.79 2.69 -10.93
CA ALA A 120 -22.86 2.26 -11.95
C ALA A 120 -22.12 3.40 -12.67
N GLU A 121 -22.76 4.57 -12.85
CA GLU A 121 -22.13 5.72 -13.49
C GLU A 121 -21.18 6.40 -12.50
N GLU A 122 -21.61 6.60 -11.25
CA GLU A 122 -20.76 7.10 -10.16
C GLU A 122 -19.54 6.21 -9.94
N TRP A 123 -19.72 4.87 -10.01
CA TRP A 123 -18.64 3.90 -9.84
C TRP A 123 -17.52 4.05 -10.88
N LYS A 124 -17.89 4.36 -12.13
CA LYS A 124 -16.95 4.58 -13.23
C LYS A 124 -16.09 5.83 -13.00
N TRP A 125 -16.68 6.90 -12.48
CA TRP A 125 -15.95 8.12 -12.13
C TRP A 125 -15.10 7.92 -10.88
N PHE A 126 -15.69 7.32 -9.85
CA PHE A 126 -15.02 6.96 -8.61
C PHE A 126 -13.77 6.12 -8.87
N LYS A 127 -13.80 5.16 -9.80
CA LYS A 127 -12.61 4.39 -10.18
C LYS A 127 -11.42 5.27 -10.59
N LYS A 128 -11.66 6.33 -11.38
CA LYS A 128 -10.59 7.23 -11.83
C LYS A 128 -10.04 8.07 -10.67
N GLU A 129 -10.94 8.56 -9.82
CA GLU A 129 -10.57 9.33 -8.63
C GLU A 129 -9.79 8.47 -7.63
N PHE A 130 -10.22 7.23 -7.43
CA PHE A 130 -9.54 6.25 -6.58
C PHE A 130 -8.12 6.00 -7.07
N ILE A 131 -7.94 5.65 -8.35
CA ILE A 131 -6.62 5.36 -8.94
C ILE A 131 -5.67 6.54 -8.72
N THR A 132 -6.11 7.75 -9.08
CA THR A 132 -5.30 8.97 -8.97
C THR A 132 -4.94 9.27 -7.51
N THR A 133 -5.91 9.13 -6.60
CA THR A 133 -5.71 9.40 -5.17
C THR A 133 -4.80 8.36 -4.53
N TYR A 134 -4.95 7.09 -4.90
CA TYR A 134 -4.14 5.99 -4.41
C TYR A 134 -2.67 6.14 -4.82
N GLU A 135 -2.40 6.45 -6.09
CA GLU A 135 -1.03 6.69 -6.56
C GLU A 135 -0.35 7.84 -5.81
N SER A 136 -1.11 8.91 -5.54
CA SER A 136 -0.64 10.03 -4.73
C SER A 136 -0.34 9.62 -3.29
N PHE A 137 -1.26 8.89 -2.65
CA PHE A 137 -1.12 8.48 -1.25
C PHE A 137 0.02 7.48 -1.09
N LYS A 138 0.15 6.50 -1.99
CA LYS A 138 1.24 5.53 -1.96
C LYS A 138 2.60 6.20 -2.08
N ARG A 139 2.73 7.15 -3.03
CA ARG A 139 3.97 7.95 -3.20
C ARG A 139 4.31 8.79 -1.97
N LEU A 140 3.31 9.30 -1.26
CA LEU A 140 3.48 10.09 -0.04
C LEU A 140 3.59 9.24 1.23
N GLY A 141 3.45 7.91 1.14
CA GLY A 141 3.37 7.01 2.30
C GLY A 141 2.17 7.30 3.21
N ARG A 142 1.07 7.79 2.65
CA ARG A 142 -0.15 8.11 3.40
C ARG A 142 -1.00 6.87 3.57
N GLU A 143 -1.10 6.42 4.82
CA GLU A 143 -1.91 5.27 5.22
C GLU A 143 -2.86 5.65 6.36
N SER A 144 -3.91 4.86 6.51
CA SER A 144 -4.95 5.05 7.52
C SER A 144 -4.82 3.95 8.58
N SER A 145 -4.66 4.36 9.86
CA SER A 145 -4.37 3.45 10.98
C SER A 145 -5.62 2.81 11.57
N GLY A 146 -6.80 3.31 11.23
CA GLY A 146 -8.09 2.78 11.66
C GLY A 146 -8.78 1.89 10.62
N TYR A 147 -10.09 1.69 10.83
CA TYR A 147 -10.95 0.90 9.96
C TYR A 147 -12.19 1.68 9.52
N LEU A 148 -12.81 1.20 8.45
CA LEU A 148 -13.92 1.84 7.81
C LEU A 148 -15.24 1.37 8.43
N LEU A 149 -16.03 2.31 8.94
CA LEU A 149 -17.31 2.02 9.57
C LEU A 149 -18.38 1.58 8.57
N GLY A 150 -19.03 0.45 8.85
CA GLY A 150 -20.26 0.04 8.19
C GLY A 150 -21.51 0.64 8.85
N LEU A 151 -22.63 0.60 8.14
CA LEU A 151 -23.91 1.17 8.57
C LEU A 151 -24.39 0.62 9.90
N SER A 152 -24.26 -0.69 10.13
CA SER A 152 -24.74 -1.31 11.35
C SER A 152 -24.03 -0.76 12.58
N GLU A 153 -22.70 -0.63 12.49
CA GLU A 153 -21.91 -0.05 13.57
C GLU A 153 -22.16 1.44 13.75
N GLN A 154 -22.31 2.21 12.66
CA GLN A 154 -22.69 3.62 12.75
C GLN A 154 -24.01 3.80 13.49
N GLN A 155 -25.02 2.99 13.14
CA GLN A 155 -26.34 3.05 13.76
C GLN A 155 -26.30 2.65 15.23
N ASN A 156 -25.61 1.54 15.56
CA ASN A 156 -25.47 1.09 16.94
C ASN A 156 -24.81 2.17 17.81
N ARG A 157 -23.71 2.77 17.34
CA ARG A 157 -23.02 3.88 18.03
C ARG A 157 -23.92 5.08 18.21
N PHE A 158 -24.63 5.49 17.15
CA PHE A 158 -25.54 6.64 17.20
C PHE A 158 -26.69 6.43 18.21
N SER A 159 -27.23 5.21 18.28
CA SER A 159 -28.29 4.84 19.21
C SER A 159 -27.79 4.51 20.63
N GLY A 160 -26.48 4.58 20.88
CA GLY A 160 -25.89 4.27 22.19
C GLY A 160 -25.85 2.77 22.52
N TYR A 161 -26.01 1.90 21.51
CA TYR A 161 -25.92 0.45 21.67
C TYR A 161 -24.49 -0.06 21.55
N GLU A 162 -24.19 -1.09 22.32
CA GLU A 162 -22.94 -1.83 22.20
C GLU A 162 -22.82 -2.49 20.82
N THR A 163 -21.69 -2.28 20.15
CA THR A 163 -21.50 -2.77 18.78
C THR A 163 -20.88 -4.16 18.77
N LYS A 164 -21.67 -5.23 18.82
CA LYS A 164 -21.15 -6.61 18.87
C LYS A 164 -20.69 -7.19 17.52
N GLU A 165 -20.39 -6.33 16.54
CA GLU A 165 -20.04 -6.76 15.19
C GLU A 165 -18.54 -6.87 14.99
N ASP A 166 -18.12 -8.01 14.45
CA ASP A 166 -16.73 -8.26 14.04
C ASP A 166 -16.30 -7.28 12.94
N LEU A 167 -15.00 -6.98 12.92
CA LEU A 167 -14.36 -6.26 11.83
C LEU A 167 -13.83 -7.25 10.80
N VAL A 168 -14.18 -7.04 9.53
CA VAL A 168 -13.65 -7.87 8.45
C VAL A 168 -12.30 -7.32 7.97
N LEU A 169 -11.23 -8.11 8.13
CA LEU A 169 -9.93 -7.82 7.53
C LEU A 169 -9.89 -8.37 6.10
N ILE A 170 -9.60 -7.49 5.14
CA ILE A 170 -9.66 -7.75 3.71
C ILE A 170 -8.26 -7.78 3.11
N GLY A 171 -7.89 -8.89 2.49
CA GLY A 171 -6.67 -9.04 1.71
C GLY A 171 -6.91 -8.84 0.22
N GLU A 172 -5.89 -9.11 -0.59
CA GLU A 172 -5.94 -9.00 -2.05
C GLU A 172 -7.18 -9.67 -2.66
N LYS A 173 -7.67 -9.12 -3.79
CA LYS A 173 -8.85 -9.64 -4.51
C LYS A 173 -10.11 -9.72 -3.61
N GLY A 174 -10.18 -8.92 -2.54
CA GLY A 174 -11.32 -8.85 -1.64
C GLY A 174 -11.49 -10.08 -0.73
N THR A 175 -10.47 -10.92 -0.58
CA THR A 175 -10.54 -12.12 0.28
C THR A 175 -10.63 -11.74 1.75
N MET A 176 -11.46 -12.44 2.51
CA MET A 176 -11.46 -12.32 3.98
C MET A 176 -10.19 -12.99 4.49
N LEU A 177 -9.33 -12.23 5.15
CA LEU A 177 -8.17 -12.79 5.86
C LEU A 177 -8.61 -13.27 7.24
N GLU A 178 -9.35 -12.42 7.94
CA GLU A 178 -9.76 -12.67 9.31
C GLU A 178 -11.03 -11.88 9.65
N LYS A 179 -11.77 -12.38 10.64
CA LYS A 179 -12.75 -11.59 11.37
C LYS A 179 -12.13 -11.23 12.71
N ILE A 180 -11.83 -9.96 12.91
CA ILE A 180 -11.32 -9.46 14.18
C ILE A 180 -12.52 -9.33 15.12
N PRO A 181 -12.55 -10.08 16.25
CA PRO A 181 -13.65 -10.04 17.19
C PRO A 181 -13.87 -8.64 17.76
N TYR A 182 -15.12 -8.32 18.12
CA TYR A 182 -15.47 -7.03 18.73
C TYR A 182 -14.54 -6.61 19.90
N GLN A 183 -14.20 -7.55 20.78
CA GLN A 183 -13.38 -7.28 21.96
C GLN A 183 -12.01 -6.70 21.59
N GLU A 184 -11.40 -7.19 20.51
CA GLU A 184 -10.10 -6.73 20.00
C GLU A 184 -10.25 -5.48 19.13
N LYS A 185 -11.33 -5.42 18.33
CA LYS A 185 -11.70 -4.26 17.51
C LYS A 185 -11.87 -2.98 18.34
N SER A 186 -12.27 -3.08 19.61
CA SER A 186 -12.44 -1.93 20.52
C SER A 186 -11.15 -1.10 20.74
N GLN A 187 -9.98 -1.71 20.49
CA GLN A 187 -8.68 -1.04 20.59
C GLN A 187 -8.28 -0.31 19.28
N LEU A 188 -9.03 -0.52 18.19
CA LEU A 188 -8.77 0.09 16.90
C LEU A 188 -9.51 1.43 16.74
N VAL A 189 -8.90 2.36 16.01
CA VAL A 189 -9.54 3.64 15.68
C VAL A 189 -10.56 3.44 14.58
N ALA A 190 -11.78 3.95 14.76
CA ALA A 190 -12.83 3.90 13.76
C ALA A 190 -12.96 5.24 13.00
N TYR A 191 -13.13 5.19 11.67
CA TYR A 191 -13.33 6.41 10.87
C TYR A 191 -14.81 6.71 10.63
N ASN A 192 -15.20 7.94 10.95
CA ASN A 192 -16.61 8.36 10.98
C ASN A 192 -17.21 8.78 9.62
N GLY A 193 -16.54 8.56 8.48
CA GLY A 193 -17.07 8.80 7.12
C GLY A 193 -17.43 10.25 6.77
N LYS A 194 -17.47 11.16 7.75
CA LYS A 194 -17.58 12.60 7.58
C LYS A 194 -16.20 13.19 7.77
N PHE A 195 -15.71 13.93 6.77
CA PHE A 195 -14.51 14.74 6.90
C PHE A 195 -14.68 15.73 8.07
N GLU A 196 -14.14 15.35 9.23
CA GLU A 196 -13.47 16.27 10.12
C GLU A 196 -12.09 15.66 10.40
N PRO A 197 -11.02 16.14 9.76
CA PRO A 197 -9.68 15.78 10.19
C PRO A 197 -9.43 16.46 11.52
N LYS A 198 -9.76 15.80 12.63
CA LYS A 198 -8.99 16.04 13.85
C LYS A 198 -7.71 15.27 13.66
N THR A 199 -6.71 15.90 13.05
CA THR A 199 -5.32 15.50 13.25
C THR A 199 -5.09 15.17 14.73
N PRO A 200 -4.39 14.07 15.02
CA PRO A 200 -3.37 14.13 16.04
C PRO A 200 -2.06 13.75 15.36
N MET A 201 -1.40 14.74 14.77
CA MET A 201 0.02 14.68 14.44
C MET A 201 0.90 14.67 15.72
N THR A 202 0.44 14.00 16.80
CA THR A 202 1.02 14.11 18.13
C THR A 202 0.83 12.87 19.04
N MET A 203 0.27 11.74 18.58
CA MET A 203 0.16 10.54 19.44
C MET A 203 1.11 9.39 19.08
N LEU A 204 1.85 9.46 17.96
CA LEU A 204 2.85 8.44 17.61
C LEU A 204 4.26 8.73 18.15
N LYS A 205 4.50 9.97 18.64
CA LYS A 205 5.73 10.31 19.39
C LYS A 205 5.64 9.98 20.88
N THR A 206 4.44 9.81 21.43
CA THR A 206 4.24 9.53 22.85
C THR A 206 4.37 8.04 23.16
N LEU A 207 3.88 7.14 22.28
CA LEU A 207 3.99 5.70 22.52
C LEU A 207 5.41 5.13 22.40
N LYS A 208 6.32 5.79 21.68
CA LYS A 208 7.75 5.37 21.60
C LYS A 208 8.62 5.91 22.73
N ARG A 209 8.10 6.75 23.62
CA ARG A 209 8.81 7.26 24.81
C ARG A 209 8.47 6.52 26.11
N GLU A 210 7.46 5.67 26.10
CA GLU A 210 7.07 4.87 27.28
C GLU A 210 7.55 3.41 27.21
N ILE A 211 8.28 3.03 26.15
CA ILE A 211 8.91 1.71 26.00
C ILE A 211 10.40 1.84 25.63
N ALA A 212 11.08 2.86 26.17
CA ALA A 212 12.53 3.02 26.11
C ALA A 212 13.08 3.36 27.50
#